data_AF-A0A7S2B652-F1
#
_entry.id   AF-A0A7S2B652-F1
#
_cell.length_a   1.000
_cell.length_b   1.000
_cell.length_c   1.000
_cell.angle_alpha   90.00
_cell.angle_beta   90.00
_cell.angle_gamma   90.00
#
_symmetry.space_group_name_H-M   'P 1'
#
loop_
_entity.id
_entity.type
_entity.pdbx_description
1 polymer ?
#
loop_
_entity_poly.entity_id
_entity_poly.type
_entity_poly.pdbx_seq_one_letter_code
_entity_poly.pdbx_strand_id
1 'polypeptide(L)'
;KKLQWRHDYVLRIDTVLVKVNLWRLIKTLGKEFELENLSFTGVHANVEKPSTNIKQPDSNVEYIVNYIDSLGLIPHETADKSPSKKNEEAEAAKMAEVEDKVKGSEAKDEGFSPCVILHKIAFGDIGCGVTVEKVPVIGTLSFHPSIGTLEFQDVQEQVFKGREDTKPPEVIVRLVLAIAKQITTAVMVDIPKQL
;
A
#
# COMPACT_ATOMS: atom_id res chain seq x y z
N LYS A 1 2.97 22.91 -4.30
CA LYS A 1 4.00 23.20 -3.27
C LYS A 1 5.08 22.14 -3.37
N LYS A 2 6.37 22.50 -3.30
CA LYS A 2 7.45 21.50 -3.22
C LYS A 2 7.32 20.83 -1.85
N LEU A 3 7.10 19.52 -1.83
CA LEU A 3 7.10 18.75 -0.59
C LEU A 3 8.54 18.78 -0.04
N GLN A 4 8.71 19.23 1.20
CA GLN A 4 10.00 19.27 1.89
C GLN A 4 10.01 18.14 2.91
N TRP A 5 10.41 16.96 2.46
CA TRP A 5 10.68 15.82 3.33
C TRP A 5 12.15 15.83 3.72
N ARG A 6 12.47 15.41 4.94
CA ARG A 6 13.84 15.30 5.44
C ARG A 6 14.56 14.12 4.82
N HIS A 7 13.86 13.01 4.65
CA HIS A 7 14.38 11.81 4.02
C HIS A 7 13.95 11.75 2.55
N ASP A 8 14.82 11.17 1.74
CA ASP A 8 14.63 10.92 0.31
C ASP A 8 13.85 9.64 0.01
N TYR A 9 13.46 8.89 1.05
CA TYR A 9 12.65 7.68 0.95
C TYR A 9 11.57 7.62 2.04
N VAL A 10 10.44 7.00 1.69
CA VAL A 10 9.37 6.63 2.63
C VAL A 10 9.56 5.20 3.15
N LEU A 11 10.13 4.32 2.32
CA LEU A 11 10.41 2.94 2.69
C LEU A 11 11.72 2.50 2.03
N ARG A 12 12.62 1.95 2.84
CA ARG A 12 13.82 1.26 2.41
C ARG A 12 13.71 -0.20 2.87
N ILE A 13 14.17 -1.11 2.03
CA ILE A 13 14.19 -2.54 2.33
C ILE A 13 15.58 -3.04 1.99
N ASP A 14 16.25 -3.67 2.94
CA ASP A 14 17.60 -4.19 2.72
C ASP A 14 17.59 -5.52 1.96
N THR A 15 16.60 -6.38 2.21
CA THR A 15 16.54 -7.70 1.55
C THR A 15 15.11 -8.14 1.29
N VAL A 16 14.90 -8.63 0.05
CA VAL A 16 13.66 -9.29 -0.39
C VAL A 16 13.94 -10.76 -0.66
N LEU A 17 13.22 -11.63 0.01
CA LEU A 17 13.27 -13.08 -0.13
C LEU A 17 11.97 -13.55 -0.78
N VAL A 18 12.08 -14.18 -1.95
CA VAL A 18 10.93 -14.67 -2.72
C VAL A 18 11.03 -16.17 -2.90
N LYS A 19 10.00 -16.89 -2.48
CA LYS A 19 9.82 -18.32 -2.72
C LYS A 19 8.69 -18.53 -3.72
N VAL A 20 9.01 -19.10 -4.87
CA VAL A 20 8.09 -19.32 -6.00
C VAL A 20 7.84 -20.81 -6.20
N ASN A 21 6.60 -21.21 -6.49
CA ASN A 21 6.30 -22.56 -6.93
C ASN A 21 6.68 -22.75 -8.40
N LEU A 22 7.92 -23.18 -8.64
CA LEU A 22 8.44 -23.41 -10.00
C LEU A 22 7.67 -24.48 -10.76
N TRP A 23 7.14 -25.49 -10.07
CA TRP A 23 6.41 -26.58 -10.73
C TRP A 23 5.10 -26.10 -11.34
N ARG A 24 4.37 -25.25 -10.62
CA ARG A 24 3.14 -24.63 -11.11
C ARG A 24 3.42 -23.65 -12.25
N LEU A 25 4.48 -22.85 -12.14
CA LEU A 25 4.92 -21.96 -13.20
C LEU A 25 5.20 -22.71 -14.51
N ILE A 26 5.94 -23.83 -14.43
CA ILE A 26 6.26 -24.66 -15.59
C ILE A 26 4.99 -25.29 -16.20
N LYS A 27 4.15 -25.91 -15.36
CA LYS A 27 2.92 -26.59 -15.83
C LYS A 27 1.92 -25.65 -16.49
N THR A 28 1.89 -24.41 -16.06
CA THR A 28 0.97 -23.38 -16.57
C THR A 28 1.58 -22.59 -17.72
N LEU A 29 2.81 -22.93 -18.14
CA LEU A 29 3.55 -22.21 -19.17
C LEU A 29 3.66 -20.70 -18.85
N GLY A 30 3.92 -20.39 -17.58
CA GLY A 30 4.03 -19.01 -17.10
C GLY A 30 2.70 -18.34 -16.73
N LYS A 31 1.54 -18.95 -17.03
CA LYS A 31 0.22 -18.32 -16.82
C LYS A 31 -0.12 -18.12 -15.35
N GLU A 32 0.48 -18.90 -14.45
CA GLU A 32 0.28 -18.76 -13.01
C GLU A 32 1.63 -18.57 -12.31
N PHE A 33 1.73 -17.48 -11.56
CA PHE A 33 2.82 -17.17 -10.66
C PHE A 33 2.36 -17.34 -9.23
N GLU A 34 2.72 -18.46 -8.62
CA GLU A 34 2.43 -18.73 -7.21
C GLU A 34 3.64 -18.41 -6.34
N LEU A 35 3.46 -17.40 -5.49
CA LEU A 35 4.40 -16.93 -4.49
C LEU A 35 4.03 -17.57 -3.15
N GLU A 36 4.80 -18.59 -2.76
CA GLU A 36 4.61 -19.33 -1.52
C GLU A 36 4.99 -18.49 -0.30
N ASN A 37 6.07 -17.70 -0.42
CA ASN A 37 6.52 -16.82 0.64
C ASN A 37 7.21 -15.60 0.04
N LEU A 38 6.80 -14.41 0.48
CA LEU A 38 7.46 -13.14 0.21
C LEU A 38 7.87 -12.51 1.55
N SER A 39 9.17 -12.52 1.85
CA SER A 39 9.70 -11.99 3.09
C SER A 39 10.59 -10.77 2.83
N PHE A 40 10.38 -9.71 3.60
CA PHE A 40 11.17 -8.48 3.59
C PHE A 40 11.90 -8.37 4.91
N THR A 41 13.20 -8.06 4.88
CA THR A 41 14.03 -7.91 6.08
C THR A 41 14.87 -6.65 6.01
N GLY A 42 15.23 -6.09 7.17
CA GLY A 42 15.87 -4.78 7.27
C GLY A 42 14.99 -3.68 6.69
N VAL A 43 13.74 -3.62 7.13
CA VAL A 43 12.77 -2.65 6.64
C VAL A 43 12.93 -1.35 7.42
N HIS A 44 13.10 -0.22 6.73
CA HIS A 44 13.11 1.09 7.36
C HIS A 44 12.05 1.99 6.72
N ALA A 45 11.02 2.34 7.50
CA ALA A 45 9.96 3.25 7.07
C ALA A 45 10.18 4.64 7.66
N ASN A 46 9.93 5.69 6.89
CA ASN A 46 9.93 7.07 7.38
C ASN A 46 8.53 7.67 7.24
N VAL A 47 7.94 8.04 8.36
CA VAL A 47 6.66 8.74 8.42
C VAL A 47 6.93 10.19 8.81
N GLU A 48 6.71 11.09 7.87
CA GLU A 48 6.96 12.52 8.05
C GLU A 48 5.68 13.32 7.94
N LYS A 49 5.44 14.19 8.93
CA LYS A 49 4.30 15.10 8.96
C LYS A 49 4.75 16.55 9.20
N PRO A 50 4.55 17.49 8.24
CA PRO A 50 5.01 18.87 8.34
C PRO A 50 4.14 19.76 9.25
N SER A 51 3.00 19.24 9.72
CA SER A 51 2.10 19.91 10.64
C SER A 51 1.73 19.01 11.82
N THR A 52 1.39 19.63 12.94
CA THR A 52 0.81 18.96 14.10
C THR A 52 -0.68 18.74 14.00
N ASN A 53 -1.34 19.23 12.95
CA ASN A 53 -2.76 19.03 12.77
C ASN A 53 -3.03 17.60 12.28
N ILE A 54 -3.48 16.74 13.20
CA ILE A 54 -3.79 15.33 12.91
C ILE A 54 -4.82 15.20 11.78
N LYS A 55 -5.73 16.16 11.63
CA LYS A 55 -6.78 16.15 10.60
C LYS A 55 -6.31 16.63 9.23
N GLN A 56 -5.13 17.24 9.15
CA GLN A 56 -4.62 17.79 7.91
C GLN A 56 -3.92 16.68 7.13
N PRO A 57 -4.29 16.42 5.86
CA PRO A 57 -3.79 15.28 5.11
C PRO A 57 -2.45 15.56 4.44
N ASP A 58 -1.42 15.83 5.25
CA ASP A 58 -0.15 16.37 4.79
C ASP A 58 1.06 15.51 5.14
N SER A 59 0.87 14.24 5.48
CA SER A 59 2.01 13.32 5.67
C SER A 59 2.52 12.76 4.34
N ASN A 60 3.78 12.31 4.31
CA ASN A 60 4.37 11.67 3.13
C ASN A 60 3.65 10.35 2.76
N VAL A 61 3.26 9.54 3.75
CA VAL A 61 2.48 8.30 3.56
C VAL A 61 1.11 8.61 2.98
N GLU A 62 0.44 9.63 3.50
CA GLU A 62 -0.88 10.03 3.02
C GLU A 62 -0.84 10.61 1.62
N TYR A 63 0.26 11.28 1.23
CA TYR A 63 0.47 11.68 -0.16
C TYR A 63 0.50 10.47 -1.11
N ILE A 64 1.13 9.37 -0.70
CA ILE A 64 1.13 8.10 -1.47
C ILE A 64 -0.27 7.51 -1.52
N VAL A 65 -0.98 7.45 -0.39
CA VAL A 65 -2.36 6.92 -0.32
C VAL A 65 -3.30 7.74 -1.23
N ASN A 66 -3.25 9.07 -1.16
CA ASN A 66 -4.07 9.95 -1.99
C ASN A 66 -3.74 9.81 -3.48
N TYR A 67 -2.47 9.59 -3.83
CA TYR A 67 -2.09 9.29 -5.20
C TYR A 67 -2.69 7.97 -5.69
N ILE A 68 -2.59 6.91 -4.88
CA ILE A 68 -3.21 5.61 -5.19
C ILE A 68 -4.74 5.75 -5.32
N ASP A 69 -5.38 6.53 -4.45
CA ASP A 69 -6.82 6.84 -4.51
C ASP A 69 -7.19 7.56 -5.80
N SER A 70 -6.40 8.56 -6.21
CA SER A 70 -6.61 9.31 -7.45
C SER A 70 -6.52 8.44 -8.72
N LEU A 71 -5.89 7.27 -8.65
CA LEU A 71 -5.86 6.31 -9.75
C LEU A 71 -7.14 5.47 -9.83
N GLY A 72 -8.08 5.62 -8.90
CA GLY A 72 -9.31 4.85 -8.82
C GLY A 72 -9.09 3.39 -8.44
N LEU A 73 -7.94 3.08 -7.84
CA LEU A 73 -7.53 1.71 -7.53
C LEU A 73 -7.92 1.27 -6.10
N ILE A 74 -8.32 2.21 -5.24
CA ILE A 74 -8.81 1.90 -3.91
C ILE A 74 -10.29 1.50 -4.03
N PRO A 75 -10.67 0.27 -3.68
CA PRO A 75 -12.07 -0.10 -3.63
C PRO A 75 -12.73 0.68 -2.49
N HIS A 76 -13.59 1.65 -2.82
CA HIS A 76 -14.51 2.19 -1.83
C HIS A 76 -15.53 1.10 -1.51
N GLU A 77 -15.33 0.40 -0.40
CA GLU A 77 -16.38 -0.46 0.14
C GLU A 77 -17.63 0.41 0.29
N THR A 78 -18.70 0.04 -0.41
CA THR A 78 -20.01 0.68 -0.31
C THR A 78 -20.50 0.56 1.13
N ALA A 79 -20.14 1.53 1.95
CA ALA A 79 -20.82 1.82 3.19
C ALA A 79 -22.21 2.35 2.83
N ASP A 80 -23.23 1.63 3.25
CA ASP A 80 -24.64 1.99 3.12
C ASP A 80 -24.92 3.47 3.47
N LYS A 81 -25.45 4.17 2.46
CA LYS A 81 -26.43 5.28 2.52
C LYS A 81 -26.15 6.48 3.44
N SER A 82 -25.68 7.56 2.84
CA SER A 82 -26.43 8.83 2.83
C SER A 82 -26.18 9.58 1.50
N PRO A 83 -27.22 10.06 0.80
CA PRO A 83 -27.08 10.51 -0.59
C PRO A 83 -26.72 12.00 -0.65
N SER A 84 -25.49 12.33 -1.01
CA SER A 84 -25.19 13.63 -1.63
C SER A 84 -25.17 13.46 -3.15
N LYS A 85 -26.36 13.49 -3.75
CA LYS A 85 -26.56 13.65 -5.20
C LYS A 85 -25.89 14.95 -5.66
N LYS A 86 -24.66 14.88 -6.19
CA LYS A 86 -24.16 15.87 -7.15
C LYS A 86 -22.84 15.55 -7.88
N ASN A 87 -22.32 14.31 -7.82
CA ASN A 87 -21.03 14.01 -8.46
C ASN A 87 -20.96 12.78 -9.38
N GLU A 88 -22.09 12.15 -9.72
CA GLU A 88 -22.09 10.94 -10.56
C GLU A 88 -21.71 11.21 -12.03
N GLU A 89 -21.91 12.42 -12.57
CA GLU A 89 -21.50 12.75 -13.95
C GLU A 89 -20.00 13.09 -14.08
N ALA A 90 -19.35 13.53 -13.00
CA ALA A 90 -17.91 13.85 -13.01
C ALA A 90 -17.03 12.60 -12.81
N GLU A 91 -17.56 11.54 -12.19
CA GLU A 91 -16.89 10.26 -11.99
C GLU A 91 -16.91 9.40 -13.26
N ALA A 92 -18.03 9.35 -13.99
CA ALA A 92 -18.12 8.60 -15.24
C ALA A 92 -17.21 9.17 -16.36
N ALA A 93 -17.08 10.50 -16.44
CA ALA A 93 -16.21 11.15 -17.42
C ALA A 93 -14.71 10.94 -17.11
N LYS A 94 -14.33 10.84 -15.83
CA LYS A 94 -12.94 10.60 -15.41
C LYS A 94 -12.55 9.13 -15.55
N MET A 95 -13.48 8.19 -15.37
CA MET A 95 -13.23 6.77 -15.68
C MET A 95 -12.96 6.55 -17.17
N ALA A 96 -13.63 7.27 -18.06
CA ALA A 96 -13.38 7.18 -19.50
C ALA A 96 -12.00 7.76 -19.89
N GLU A 97 -11.55 8.86 -19.26
CA GLU A 97 -10.25 9.47 -19.59
C GLU A 97 -9.05 8.70 -19.00
N VAL A 98 -9.24 7.99 -17.87
CA VAL A 98 -8.23 7.06 -17.31
C VAL A 98 -8.20 5.76 -18.10
N GLU A 99 -9.35 5.24 -18.54
CA GLU A 99 -9.36 4.14 -19.51
C GLU A 99 -8.63 4.51 -20.80
N ASP A 100 -8.77 5.72 -21.34
CA ASP A 100 -8.06 6.12 -22.57
C ASP A 100 -6.56 6.36 -22.36
N LYS A 101 -6.15 6.88 -21.19
CA LYS A 101 -4.70 7.03 -20.86
C LYS A 101 -4.01 5.70 -20.55
N VAL A 102 -4.75 4.67 -20.12
CA VAL A 102 -4.24 3.30 -19.96
C VAL A 102 -4.37 2.50 -21.27
N LYS A 103 -5.43 2.73 -22.07
CA LYS A 103 -5.65 2.07 -23.38
C LYS A 103 -4.81 2.64 -24.52
N GLY A 104 -4.17 3.80 -24.35
CA GLY A 104 -3.25 4.38 -25.34
C GLY A 104 -1.99 3.55 -25.67
N SER A 105 -1.77 2.40 -25.01
CA SER A 105 -0.70 1.46 -25.34
C SER A 105 -1.14 0.01 -25.60
N GLU A 106 -2.44 -0.29 -25.68
CA GLU A 106 -2.91 -1.67 -25.87
C GLU A 106 -3.62 -1.83 -27.22
N ALA A 107 -2.80 -2.00 -28.26
CA ALA A 107 -3.23 -2.72 -29.44
C ALA A 107 -3.56 -4.17 -29.03
N LYS A 108 -4.80 -4.57 -29.27
CA LYS A 108 -5.36 -5.93 -29.23
C LYS A 108 -4.31 -7.05 -29.24
N ASP A 109 -4.05 -7.59 -28.06
CA ASP A 109 -3.69 -8.98 -27.87
C ASP A 109 -4.69 -9.48 -26.82
N GLU A 110 -5.34 -10.63 -27.03
CA GLU A 110 -5.95 -11.36 -25.89
C GLU A 110 -4.81 -12.00 -25.09
N GLY A 111 -3.94 -11.11 -24.62
CA GLY A 111 -2.57 -11.35 -24.26
C GLY A 111 -2.50 -12.07 -22.93
N PHE A 112 -1.52 -12.96 -22.86
CA PHE A 112 -1.04 -13.61 -21.66
C PHE A 112 -1.10 -12.66 -20.45
N SER A 113 -2.08 -12.87 -19.56
CA SER A 113 -2.21 -12.14 -18.30
C SER A 113 -1.91 -13.13 -17.17
N PRO A 114 -0.72 -13.06 -16.55
CA PRO A 114 -0.33 -13.98 -15.51
C PRO A 114 -1.19 -13.76 -14.25
N CYS A 115 -1.76 -14.85 -13.73
CA CYS A 115 -2.44 -14.85 -12.44
C CYS A 115 -1.39 -14.91 -11.32
N VAL A 116 -1.47 -14.01 -10.33
CA VAL A 116 -0.54 -13.95 -9.20
C VAL A 116 -1.24 -14.46 -7.95
N ILE A 117 -0.72 -15.54 -7.37
CA ILE A 117 -1.25 -16.15 -6.15
C ILE A 117 -0.24 -15.89 -5.03
N LEU A 118 -0.66 -15.15 -4.02
CA LEU A 118 0.17 -14.78 -2.86
C LEU A 118 -0.33 -15.51 -1.62
N HIS A 119 0.53 -16.32 -1.01
CA HIS A 119 0.18 -17.03 0.22
C HIS A 119 0.61 -16.26 1.45
N LYS A 120 1.92 -16.20 1.70
CA LYS A 120 2.47 -15.59 2.92
C LYS A 120 3.31 -14.37 2.59
N ILE A 121 3.10 -13.30 3.35
CA ILE A 121 3.96 -12.11 3.34
C ILE A 121 4.46 -11.82 4.75
N ALA A 122 5.76 -11.56 4.88
CA ALA A 122 6.36 -11.18 6.17
C ALA A 122 7.28 -9.97 6.02
N PHE A 123 7.23 -9.07 7.00
CA PHE A 123 8.12 -7.92 7.14
C PHE A 123 8.83 -8.05 8.49
N GLY A 124 10.12 -8.36 8.47
CA GLY A 124 10.96 -8.45 9.66
C GLY A 124 11.81 -7.20 9.85
N ASP A 125 12.26 -7.01 11.10
CA ASP A 125 13.24 -5.99 11.48
C ASP A 125 12.84 -4.58 11.02
N ILE A 126 11.62 -4.19 11.33
CA ILE A 126 11.06 -2.92 10.86
C ILE A 126 11.50 -1.80 11.82
N GLY A 127 12.41 -0.95 11.36
CA GLY A 127 12.62 0.37 11.95
C GLY A 127 11.65 1.38 11.36
N CYS A 128 11.08 2.26 12.18
CA CYS A 128 10.22 3.33 11.70
C CYS A 128 10.72 4.66 12.24
N GLY A 129 11.21 5.56 11.39
CA GLY A 129 11.50 6.94 11.74
C GLY A 129 10.24 7.78 11.66
N VAL A 130 9.77 8.31 12.79
CA VAL A 130 8.62 9.21 12.83
C VAL A 130 9.11 10.62 13.08
N THR A 131 8.73 11.56 12.21
CA THR A 131 9.06 12.99 12.37
C THR A 131 7.80 13.84 12.23
N VAL A 132 7.52 14.62 13.27
CA VAL A 132 6.44 15.61 13.29
C VAL A 132 7.05 16.99 13.48
N GLU A 133 6.80 17.87 12.51
CA GLU A 133 7.27 19.25 12.56
C GLU A 133 6.20 20.19 13.15
N LYS A 134 6.65 21.36 13.62
CA LYS A 134 5.82 22.41 14.23
C LYS A 134 5.08 21.93 15.48
N VAL A 135 5.76 21.12 16.28
CA VAL A 135 5.27 20.73 17.61
C VAL A 135 5.32 21.95 18.53
N PRO A 136 4.20 22.35 19.17
CA PRO A 136 4.21 23.45 20.13
C PRO A 136 5.33 23.25 21.16
N VAL A 137 6.06 24.32 21.48
CA VAL A 137 7.18 24.33 22.44
C VAL A 137 8.47 23.63 21.97
N ILE A 138 8.38 22.45 21.35
CA ILE A 138 9.54 21.59 21.03
C ILE A 138 10.04 21.81 19.59
N GLY A 139 9.21 22.37 18.72
CA GLY A 139 9.53 22.64 17.31
C GLY A 139 9.48 21.40 16.43
N THR A 140 10.27 20.36 16.73
CA THR A 140 10.25 19.08 16.01
C THR A 140 10.29 17.91 17.00
N LEU A 141 9.36 16.98 16.86
CA LEU A 141 9.40 15.69 17.55
C LEU A 141 9.87 14.62 16.57
N SER A 142 10.91 13.88 16.93
CA SER A 142 11.40 12.75 16.13
C SER A 142 11.76 11.57 17.05
N PHE A 143 11.34 10.38 16.65
CA PHE A 143 11.59 9.14 17.38
C PHE A 143 11.64 7.96 16.41
N HIS A 144 12.34 6.89 16.80
CA HIS A 144 12.63 5.75 15.92
C HIS A 144 12.17 4.43 16.55
N PRO A 145 10.85 4.16 16.59
CA PRO A 145 10.36 2.88 17.09
C PRO A 145 10.82 1.71 16.21
N SER A 146 11.06 0.58 16.86
CA SER A 146 11.12 -0.71 16.18
C SER A 146 9.74 -1.37 16.23
N ILE A 147 9.22 -1.71 15.06
CA ILE A 147 8.08 -2.59 14.92
C ILE A 147 8.67 -4.01 14.75
N GLY A 148 8.12 -4.97 15.48
CA GLY A 148 8.52 -6.37 15.35
C GLY A 148 8.20 -6.94 13.97
N THR A 149 8.11 -8.26 13.87
CA THR A 149 7.72 -8.88 12.60
C THR A 149 6.22 -8.66 12.33
N LEU A 150 5.89 -8.10 11.17
CA LEU A 150 4.52 -8.08 10.65
C LEU A 150 4.35 -9.25 9.68
N GLU A 151 3.35 -10.09 9.91
CA GLU A 151 3.17 -11.30 9.14
C GLU A 151 1.71 -11.51 8.74
N PHE A 152 1.51 -11.80 7.46
CA PHE A 152 0.25 -12.23 6.86
C PHE A 152 0.40 -13.72 6.54
N GLN A 153 -0.16 -14.59 7.39
CA GLN A 153 -0.11 -16.04 7.20
C GLN A 153 -0.91 -16.50 5.97
N ASP A 154 -2.02 -15.80 5.70
CA ASP A 154 -2.87 -16.04 4.54
C ASP A 154 -3.26 -14.68 3.94
N VAL A 155 -2.50 -14.25 2.95
CA VAL A 155 -2.72 -12.98 2.26
C VAL A 155 -4.00 -13.03 1.45
N GLN A 156 -4.40 -14.19 0.93
CA GLN A 156 -5.66 -14.32 0.20
C GLN A 156 -6.84 -13.98 1.09
N GLU A 157 -6.88 -14.55 2.29
CA GLU A 157 -7.97 -14.25 3.23
C GLU A 157 -7.82 -12.84 3.82
N GLN A 158 -6.63 -12.48 4.31
CA GLN A 158 -6.43 -11.28 5.13
C GLN A 158 -6.38 -9.98 4.31
N VAL A 159 -5.92 -10.04 3.05
CA VAL A 159 -5.77 -8.88 2.17
C VAL A 159 -6.73 -8.93 1.00
N PHE A 160 -6.90 -10.11 0.39
CA PHE A 160 -7.76 -10.27 -0.79
C PHE A 160 -9.21 -10.67 -0.48
N LYS A 161 -9.54 -10.98 0.79
CA LYS A 161 -10.86 -11.45 1.24
C LYS A 161 -11.33 -12.69 0.47
N GLY A 162 -10.42 -13.62 0.23
CA GLY A 162 -10.66 -14.88 -0.48
C GLY A 162 -10.77 -14.76 -2.01
N ARG A 163 -10.43 -13.61 -2.60
CA ARG A 163 -10.48 -13.42 -4.06
C ARG A 163 -9.17 -13.81 -4.74
N GLU A 164 -9.24 -14.81 -5.61
CA GLU A 164 -8.09 -15.29 -6.39
C GLU A 164 -7.96 -14.63 -7.78
N ASP A 165 -9.00 -13.92 -8.25
CA ASP A 165 -9.09 -13.30 -9.57
C ASP A 165 -8.58 -11.85 -9.60
N THR A 166 -7.70 -11.49 -8.67
CA THR A 166 -7.23 -10.11 -8.51
C THR A 166 -6.19 -9.76 -9.60
N LYS A 167 -6.44 -8.69 -10.37
CA LYS A 167 -5.49 -8.23 -11.40
C LYS A 167 -4.19 -7.71 -10.75
N PRO A 168 -3.03 -7.80 -11.42
CA PRO A 168 -1.75 -7.39 -10.84
C PRO A 168 -1.71 -5.96 -10.25
N PRO A 169 -2.30 -4.93 -10.89
CA PRO A 169 -2.33 -3.59 -10.28
C PRO A 169 -3.14 -3.52 -8.98
N GLU A 170 -4.25 -4.26 -8.91
CA GLU A 170 -5.11 -4.32 -7.72
C GLU A 170 -4.44 -5.11 -6.59
N VAL A 171 -3.67 -6.15 -6.94
CA VAL A 171 -2.81 -6.89 -5.99
C VAL A 171 -1.88 -5.93 -5.25
N ILE A 172 -1.15 -5.11 -6.01
CA ILE A 172 -0.18 -4.16 -5.45
C ILE A 172 -0.88 -3.15 -4.52
N VAL A 173 -2.01 -2.60 -4.95
CA VAL A 173 -2.74 -1.58 -4.18
C VAL A 173 -3.23 -2.14 -2.85
N ARG A 174 -3.86 -3.31 -2.86
CA ARG A 174 -4.38 -3.94 -1.64
C ARG A 174 -3.24 -4.29 -0.67
N LEU A 175 -2.10 -4.76 -1.18
CA LEU A 175 -0.91 -5.01 -0.37
C LEU A 175 -0.38 -3.74 0.27
N VAL A 176 -0.18 -2.67 -0.51
CA VAL A 176 0.34 -1.39 -0.01
C VAL A 176 -0.58 -0.83 1.08
N LEU A 177 -1.90 -0.88 0.87
CA LEU A 177 -2.89 -0.44 1.85
C LEU A 177 -2.86 -1.30 3.13
N ALA A 178 -2.75 -2.63 3.01
CA ALA A 178 -2.67 -3.52 4.16
C ALA A 178 -1.41 -3.23 5.00
N ILE A 179 -0.26 -3.06 4.35
CA ILE A 179 1.01 -2.73 5.01
C ILE A 179 0.94 -1.36 5.66
N ALA A 180 0.49 -0.33 4.93
CA ALA A 180 0.37 1.03 5.46
C ALA A 180 -0.57 1.08 6.67
N LYS A 181 -1.71 0.38 6.60
CA LYS A 181 -2.66 0.26 7.71
C LYS A 181 -2.00 -0.38 8.93
N GLN A 182 -1.29 -1.49 8.75
CA GLN A 182 -0.67 -2.21 9.86
C GLN A 182 0.48 -1.43 10.50
N ILE A 183 1.34 -0.78 9.70
CA ILE A 183 2.37 0.13 10.19
C ILE A 183 1.73 1.31 10.96
N THR A 184 0.69 1.92 10.40
CA THR A 184 0.00 3.03 11.05
C THR A 184 -0.63 2.61 12.37
N THR A 185 -1.28 1.45 12.43
CA THR A 185 -1.82 0.90 13.69
C THR A 185 -0.70 0.65 14.70
N ALA A 186 0.40 0.01 14.31
CA ALA A 186 1.53 -0.22 15.20
C ALA A 186 2.09 1.09 15.78
N VAL A 187 2.30 2.10 14.92
CA VAL A 187 2.86 3.41 15.30
C VAL A 187 1.90 4.25 16.14
N MET A 188 0.64 4.32 15.76
CA MET A 188 -0.32 5.26 16.36
C MET A 188 -1.08 4.66 17.54
N VAL A 189 -1.19 3.33 17.62
CA VAL A 189 -2.00 2.64 18.63
C VAL A 189 -1.13 1.81 19.56
N ASP A 190 -0.24 0.98 19.03
CA ASP A 190 0.44 -0.02 19.85
C ASP A 190 1.66 0.55 20.59
N ILE A 191 2.48 1.36 19.92
CA ILE A 191 3.64 2.00 20.52
C ILE A 191 3.25 2.97 21.66
N PRO A 192 2.24 3.85 21.51
CA PRO A 192 1.82 4.74 22.60
C PRO A 192 1.29 4.00 23.84
N LYS A 193 0.77 2.78 23.70
CA LYS A 193 0.34 1.97 24.86
C LYS A 193 1.50 1.40 25.67
N GLN A 194 2.70 1.38 25.10
CA GLN A 194 3.91 0.84 25.74
C GLN A 194 4.75 1.93 26.42
N LEU A 195 4.37 3.20 26.29
CA LEU A 195 4.97 4.38 26.92
C LEU A 195 4.16 4.81 28.15
#